data_AF-A0A0F9KN89-F1
#
_entry.id   AF-A0A0F9KN89-F1
#
_cell.length_a   1.000
_cell.length_b   1.000
_cell.length_c   1.000
_cell.angle_alpha   90.00
_cell.angle_beta   90.00
_cell.angle_gamma   90.00
#
_symmetry.space_group_name_H-M   'P 1'
#
loop_
_entity.id
_entity.type
_entity.pdbx_description
1 polymer ?
#
loop_
_entity_poly.entity_id
_entity_poly.type
_entity_poly.pdbx_seq_one_letter_code
_entity_poly.pdbx_strand_id
1 'polypeptide(L)'
;MLMEEIDQVKNEIVDQFLHPNKMAKIFEKRLGKKYRAIFSAYKTPKLNPDDMTVNAYFDPEGPKKIEIVLVYSSGIKRGLKIHEDGWEHLAFRIYQAYQHELIHKKQWKKKKNKREKDRNYFTDPAEIDAHAHDIALEFLFNGFTVEEAINNLKNYKSVCLTESITLFSYLVYFQYEDHPALRKLIKRTVYYLENK
;
A
#
# COMPACT_ATOMS: atom_id res chain seq x y z
N MET A 1 7.37 -10.61 -10.87
CA MET A 1 6.15 -10.55 -11.72
C MET A 1 5.44 -9.18 -11.79
N LEU A 2 4.92 -8.55 -10.71
CA LEU A 2 4.38 -7.15 -10.80
C LEU A 2 5.47 -6.10 -10.55
N MET A 3 6.31 -6.29 -9.53
CA MET A 3 7.39 -5.35 -9.23
C MET A 3 8.35 -5.17 -10.43
N GLU A 4 8.75 -6.26 -11.08
CA GLU A 4 9.53 -6.22 -12.34
C GLU A 4 8.85 -5.43 -13.46
N GLU A 5 7.51 -5.42 -13.53
CA GLU A 5 6.76 -4.70 -14.56
C GLU A 5 6.62 -3.22 -14.22
N ILE A 6 6.56 -2.89 -12.93
CA ILE A 6 6.69 -1.52 -12.43
C ILE A 6 8.09 -1.00 -12.76
N ASP A 7 9.13 -1.80 -12.51
CA ASP A 7 10.53 -1.41 -12.74
C ASP A 7 10.83 -1.14 -14.23
N GLN A 8 10.11 -1.74 -15.16
CA GLN A 8 10.26 -1.47 -16.59
C GLN A 8 9.89 -0.04 -17.01
N VAL A 9 9.12 0.71 -16.21
CA VAL A 9 8.84 2.13 -16.52
C VAL A 9 9.79 3.10 -15.81
N LYS A 10 10.76 2.58 -15.04
CA LYS A 10 11.74 3.38 -14.28
C LYS A 10 12.44 4.41 -15.15
N ASN A 11 12.94 4.01 -16.32
CA ASN A 11 13.66 4.92 -17.23
C ASN A 11 12.78 6.04 -17.81
N GLU A 12 11.45 5.88 -17.80
CA GLU A 12 10.52 6.93 -18.23
C GLU A 12 10.20 7.93 -17.11
N ILE A 13 10.55 7.62 -15.86
CA ILE A 13 10.15 8.38 -14.65
C ILE A 13 11.34 8.94 -13.89
N VAL A 14 12.36 8.12 -13.61
CA VAL A 14 13.52 8.49 -12.80
C VAL A 14 14.29 9.63 -13.46
N ASP A 15 14.63 10.62 -12.65
CA ASP A 15 15.31 11.87 -13.03
C ASP A 15 14.60 12.71 -14.10
N GLN A 16 13.39 12.34 -14.50
CA GLN A 16 12.53 13.12 -15.36
C GLN A 16 11.71 14.10 -14.52
N PHE A 17 11.61 15.35 -14.98
CA PHE A 17 10.71 16.32 -14.36
C PHE A 17 9.29 16.09 -14.90
N LEU A 18 8.44 15.42 -14.10
CA LEU A 18 7.12 14.97 -14.54
C LEU A 18 6.03 15.43 -13.59
N HIS A 19 4.88 15.78 -14.18
CA HIS A 19 3.66 15.98 -13.43
C HIS A 19 3.05 14.62 -13.04
N PRO A 20 2.49 14.43 -11.82
CA PRO A 20 1.86 13.17 -11.40
C PRO A 20 0.82 12.61 -12.38
N ASN A 21 -0.03 13.45 -12.98
CA ASN A 21 -0.91 13.06 -14.10
C ASN A 21 -0.20 12.37 -15.27
N LYS A 22 1.03 12.79 -15.62
CA LYS A 22 1.82 12.16 -16.69
C LYS A 22 2.40 10.83 -16.22
N MET A 23 2.86 10.74 -14.97
CA MET A 23 3.30 9.48 -14.35
C MET A 23 2.18 8.44 -14.33
N ALA A 24 0.96 8.83 -13.91
CA ALA A 24 -0.21 7.95 -13.91
C ALA A 24 -0.50 7.38 -15.31
N LYS A 25 -0.40 8.19 -16.37
CA LYS A 25 -0.56 7.73 -17.76
C LYS A 25 0.52 6.74 -18.19
N ILE A 26 1.77 6.93 -17.76
CA ILE A 26 2.88 6.00 -18.03
C ILE A 26 2.55 4.63 -17.39
N PHE A 27 2.15 4.63 -16.12
CA PHE A 27 1.74 3.41 -15.43
C PHE A 27 0.50 2.76 -16.07
N GLU A 28 -0.55 3.52 -16.39
CA GLU A 28 -1.76 3.01 -17.06
C GLU A 28 -1.40 2.30 -18.38
N LYS A 29 -0.56 2.92 -19.21
CA LYS A 29 -0.13 2.36 -20.49
C LYS A 29 0.58 1.02 -20.33
N ARG A 30 1.43 0.88 -19.31
CA ARG A 30 2.19 -0.35 -19.05
C ARG A 30 1.35 -1.42 -18.36
N LEU A 31 0.66 -1.04 -17.29
CA LEU A 31 0.12 -1.96 -16.29
C LEU A 31 -1.40 -2.13 -16.42
N GLY A 32 -2.13 -1.12 -16.90
CA GLY A 32 -3.58 -1.04 -16.78
C GLY A 32 -4.32 -2.23 -17.38
N LYS A 33 -3.98 -2.60 -18.63
CA LYS A 33 -4.60 -3.77 -19.30
C LYS A 33 -4.18 -5.09 -18.64
N LYS A 34 -2.90 -5.29 -18.38
CA LYS A 34 -2.33 -6.55 -17.86
C LYS A 34 -2.84 -6.88 -16.46
N TYR A 35 -2.93 -5.87 -15.60
CA TYR A 35 -3.32 -6.03 -14.20
C TYR A 35 -4.78 -5.64 -13.92
N ARG A 36 -5.55 -5.26 -14.95
CA ARG A 36 -6.91 -4.72 -14.81
C ARG A 36 -6.97 -3.59 -13.76
N ALA A 37 -5.99 -2.70 -13.86
CA ALA A 37 -5.84 -1.53 -13.01
C ALA A 37 -6.18 -0.26 -13.81
N ILE A 38 -6.61 0.79 -13.12
CA ILE A 38 -6.71 2.15 -13.62
C ILE A 38 -5.74 3.00 -12.80
N PHE A 39 -5.01 3.90 -13.43
CA PHE A 39 -4.10 4.83 -12.79
C PHE A 39 -4.60 6.26 -13.00
N SER A 40 -4.84 6.94 -11.90
CA SER A 40 -5.23 8.34 -11.88
C SER A 40 -4.30 9.14 -10.97
N ALA A 41 -4.44 10.46 -10.96
CA ALA A 41 -3.75 11.30 -10.01
C ALA A 41 -4.71 12.33 -9.41
N TYR A 42 -4.57 12.56 -8.10
CA TYR A 42 -5.46 13.41 -7.33
C TYR A 42 -4.66 14.45 -6.55
N LYS A 43 -5.04 15.73 -6.69
CA LYS A 43 -4.38 16.85 -6.02
C LYS A 43 -5.03 17.13 -4.67
N THR A 44 -4.25 17.33 -3.62
CA THR A 44 -4.75 17.63 -2.28
C THR A 44 -3.90 18.69 -1.56
N PRO A 45 -4.51 19.58 -0.74
CA PRO A 45 -3.77 20.49 0.13
C PRO A 45 -3.29 19.85 1.44
N LYS A 46 -3.63 18.57 1.68
CA LYS A 46 -3.34 17.86 2.95
C LYS A 46 -1.94 17.26 3.06
N LEU A 47 -1.15 17.33 1.99
CA LEU A 47 0.23 16.85 1.95
C LEU A 47 1.20 18.02 2.08
N ASN A 48 2.42 17.76 2.54
CA ASN A 48 3.44 18.81 2.58
C ASN A 48 3.75 19.30 1.15
N PRO A 49 4.34 20.51 1.00
CA PRO A 49 4.87 20.92 -0.28
C PRO A 49 5.78 19.84 -0.87
N ASP A 50 5.61 19.55 -2.15
CA ASP A 50 6.40 18.57 -2.92
C ASP A 50 6.18 17.08 -2.58
N ASP A 51 5.26 16.76 -1.66
CA ASP A 51 4.92 15.37 -1.34
C ASP A 51 3.96 14.72 -2.35
N MET A 52 4.16 13.41 -2.53
CA MET A 52 3.24 12.51 -3.23
C MET A 52 3.18 11.16 -2.52
N THR A 53 1.99 10.56 -2.50
CA THR A 53 1.74 9.22 -1.97
C THR A 53 0.84 8.43 -2.93
N VAL A 54 0.60 7.16 -2.61
CA VAL A 54 -0.25 6.26 -3.40
C VAL A 54 -1.45 5.85 -2.56
N ASN A 55 -2.63 5.92 -3.16
CA ASN A 55 -3.82 5.28 -2.63
C ASN A 55 -4.35 4.26 -3.64
N ALA A 56 -5.16 3.32 -3.21
CA ALA A 56 -5.88 2.43 -4.11
C ALA A 56 -7.26 2.08 -3.56
N TYR A 57 -8.15 1.64 -4.44
CA TYR A 57 -9.44 1.07 -4.05
C TYR A 57 -9.96 0.08 -5.09
N PHE A 58 -10.61 -0.97 -4.60
CA PHE A 58 -11.44 -1.87 -5.37
C PHE A 58 -12.92 -1.62 -5.10
N ASP A 59 -13.64 -1.18 -6.12
CA ASP A 59 -15.10 -1.05 -6.08
C ASP A 59 -15.77 -2.32 -6.66
N PRO A 60 -16.46 -3.13 -5.83
CA PRO A 60 -17.19 -4.32 -6.29
C PRO A 60 -18.44 -3.99 -7.11
N GLU A 61 -19.02 -2.80 -6.97
CA GLU A 61 -20.23 -2.34 -7.67
C GLU A 61 -19.88 -1.64 -9.00
N GLY A 62 -18.67 -1.08 -9.10
CA GLY A 62 -18.15 -0.41 -10.29
C GLY A 62 -17.50 -1.33 -11.33
N PRO A 63 -16.47 -0.86 -12.08
CA PRO A 63 -15.89 -1.57 -13.23
C PRO A 63 -15.10 -2.84 -12.87
N LYS A 64 -15.10 -3.27 -11.59
CA LYS A 64 -14.37 -4.43 -11.06
C LYS A 64 -12.87 -4.41 -11.38
N LYS A 65 -12.32 -3.20 -11.55
CA LYS A 65 -10.90 -2.88 -11.69
C LYS A 65 -10.38 -2.32 -10.37
N ILE A 66 -9.08 -2.43 -10.15
CA ILE A 66 -8.41 -1.75 -9.03
C ILE A 66 -8.05 -0.36 -9.53
N GLU A 67 -8.45 0.69 -8.83
CA GLU A 67 -7.99 2.03 -9.11
C GLU A 67 -6.81 2.36 -8.21
N ILE A 68 -5.71 2.82 -8.80
CA ILE A 68 -4.50 3.28 -8.13
C ILE A 68 -4.38 4.77 -8.39
N VAL A 69 -4.28 5.55 -7.33
CA VAL A 69 -4.30 7.02 -7.38
C VAL A 69 -2.99 7.55 -6.85
N LEU A 70 -2.26 8.28 -7.69
CA LEU A 70 -1.13 9.10 -7.25
C LEU A 70 -1.68 10.36 -6.58
N VAL A 71 -1.66 10.40 -5.26
CA VAL A 71 -2.16 11.54 -4.47
C VAL A 71 -1.01 12.51 -4.24
N TYR A 72 -1.12 13.73 -4.74
CA TYR A 72 -0.01 14.69 -4.73
C TYR A 72 -0.40 16.05 -4.13
N SER A 73 0.59 16.72 -3.55
CA SER A 73 0.44 18.03 -2.93
C SER A 73 0.02 19.11 -3.92
N SER A 74 -0.84 20.03 -3.47
CA SER A 74 -1.17 21.24 -4.24
C SER A 74 0.04 22.16 -4.47
N GLY A 75 1.14 21.97 -3.74
CA GLY A 75 2.41 22.66 -3.99
C GLY A 75 3.07 22.26 -5.32
N ILE A 76 2.82 21.04 -5.81
CA ILE A 76 3.37 20.53 -7.06
C ILE A 76 2.57 21.13 -8.23
N LYS A 77 3.03 22.29 -8.73
CA LYS A 77 2.37 23.00 -9.83
C LYS A 77 2.77 22.51 -11.22
N ARG A 78 4.07 22.25 -11.42
CA ARG A 78 4.65 21.93 -12.74
C ARG A 78 5.11 20.47 -12.86
N GLY A 79 5.35 19.83 -11.72
CA GLY A 79 5.87 18.48 -11.64
C GLY A 79 6.88 18.37 -10.50
N LEU A 80 7.40 17.16 -10.32
CA LEU A 80 8.50 16.85 -9.43
C LEU A 80 9.49 15.94 -10.15
N LYS A 81 10.71 15.87 -9.63
CA LYS A 81 11.72 14.91 -10.07
C LYS A 81 11.82 13.82 -9.01
N ILE A 82 11.67 12.57 -9.44
CA ILE A 82 11.84 11.40 -8.58
C ILE A 82 13.24 10.85 -8.84
N HIS A 83 14.05 10.79 -7.79
CA HIS A 83 15.36 10.15 -7.81
C HIS A 83 15.24 8.64 -7.52
N GLU A 84 16.35 7.93 -7.60
CA GLU A 84 16.41 6.48 -7.47
C GLU A 84 15.79 5.96 -6.15
N ASP A 85 16.11 6.60 -5.03
CA ASP A 85 15.56 6.29 -3.71
C ASP A 85 14.03 6.53 -3.66
N GLY A 86 13.57 7.67 -4.18
CA GLY A 86 12.15 7.98 -4.30
C GLY A 86 11.41 7.01 -5.22
N TRP A 87 12.08 6.47 -6.23
CA TRP A 87 11.53 5.48 -7.15
C TRP A 87 11.28 4.14 -6.46
N GLU A 88 12.26 3.63 -5.70
CA GLU A 88 12.10 2.37 -4.97
C GLU A 88 10.88 2.41 -4.04
N HIS A 89 10.74 3.52 -3.30
CA HIS A 89 9.58 3.73 -2.43
C HIS A 89 8.28 3.86 -3.21
N LEU A 90 8.25 4.62 -4.31
CA LEU A 90 7.04 4.74 -5.14
C LEU A 90 6.62 3.39 -5.73
N ALA A 91 7.56 2.65 -6.30
CA ALA A 91 7.33 1.34 -6.90
C ALA A 91 6.78 0.36 -5.86
N PHE A 92 7.39 0.35 -4.66
CA PHE A 92 6.92 -0.44 -3.53
C PHE A 92 5.49 -0.06 -3.12
N ARG A 93 5.18 1.23 -2.98
CA ARG A 93 3.83 1.68 -2.57
C ARG A 93 2.76 1.33 -3.59
N ILE A 94 3.06 1.42 -4.89
CA ILE A 94 2.15 0.95 -5.95
C ILE A 94 1.91 -0.55 -5.85
N TYR A 95 2.98 -1.33 -5.68
CA TYR A 95 2.89 -2.77 -5.53
C TYR A 95 2.05 -3.16 -4.29
N GLN A 96 2.37 -2.58 -3.13
CA GLN A 96 1.67 -2.80 -1.86
C GLN A 96 0.17 -2.48 -1.99
N ALA A 97 -0.18 -1.27 -2.43
CA ALA A 97 -1.57 -0.84 -2.58
C ALA A 97 -2.35 -1.75 -3.55
N TYR A 98 -1.73 -2.20 -4.65
CA TYR A 98 -2.37 -3.14 -5.55
C TYR A 98 -2.60 -4.52 -4.91
N GLN A 99 -1.65 -5.04 -4.12
CA GLN A 99 -1.85 -6.31 -3.42
C GLN A 99 -2.94 -6.23 -2.36
N HIS A 100 -3.00 -5.12 -1.62
CA HIS A 100 -4.06 -4.83 -0.66
C HIS A 100 -5.45 -4.97 -1.31
N GLU A 101 -5.66 -4.29 -2.43
CA GLU A 101 -6.93 -4.33 -3.15
C GLU A 101 -7.22 -5.67 -3.82
N LEU A 102 -6.18 -6.42 -4.20
CA LEU A 102 -6.34 -7.80 -4.65
C LEU A 102 -6.86 -8.72 -3.54
N ILE A 103 -6.45 -8.51 -2.29
CA ILE A 103 -6.97 -9.25 -1.14
C ILE A 103 -8.47 -8.96 -0.97
N HIS A 104 -8.87 -7.68 -0.98
CA HIS A 104 -10.29 -7.32 -0.93
C HIS A 104 -11.11 -7.92 -2.08
N LYS A 105 -10.58 -7.87 -3.30
CA LYS A 105 -11.21 -8.49 -4.46
C LYS A 105 -11.38 -10.00 -4.30
N LYS A 106 -10.39 -10.70 -3.75
CA LYS A 106 -10.46 -12.15 -3.45
C LYS A 106 -11.48 -12.43 -2.35
N GLN A 107 -11.53 -11.63 -1.30
CA GLN A 107 -12.49 -11.75 -0.21
C GLN A 107 -13.94 -11.55 -0.69
N TRP A 108 -14.18 -10.53 -1.53
CA TRP A 108 -15.46 -10.27 -2.17
C TRP A 108 -15.92 -11.46 -3.03
N LYS A 109 -15.04 -11.99 -3.90
CA LYS A 109 -15.36 -13.17 -4.74
C LYS A 109 -15.77 -14.39 -3.92
N LYS A 110 -15.17 -14.58 -2.74
CA LYS A 110 -15.49 -15.70 -1.83
C LYS A 110 -16.75 -15.44 -1.00
N LYS A 111 -17.45 -14.30 -1.20
CA LYS A 111 -18.56 -13.81 -0.37
C LYS A 111 -18.23 -13.79 1.13
N LYS A 112 -16.93 -13.71 1.47
CA LYS A 112 -16.47 -13.85 2.86
C LYS A 112 -16.74 -12.61 3.70
N ASN A 113 -16.98 -11.46 3.06
CA ASN A 113 -17.23 -10.20 3.74
C ASN A 113 -18.43 -9.49 3.10
N LYS A 114 -19.51 -9.32 3.86
CA LYS A 114 -20.38 -8.16 3.70
C LYS A 114 -19.69 -7.06 4.50
N ARG A 115 -19.10 -6.04 3.86
CA ARG A 115 -18.63 -4.85 4.57
C ARG A 115 -19.85 -4.29 5.31
N GLU A 116 -19.90 -4.47 6.62
CA GLU A 116 -20.90 -3.81 7.46
C GLU A 116 -20.52 -2.33 7.46
N LYS A 117 -21.47 -1.47 7.03
CA LYS A 117 -21.23 -0.05 6.77
C LYS A 117 -20.76 0.77 7.98
N ASP A 118 -20.78 0.18 9.18
CA ASP A 118 -20.48 0.83 10.46
C ASP A 118 -19.24 0.28 11.18
N ARG A 119 -18.43 -0.56 10.55
CA ARG A 119 -17.19 -1.06 11.19
C ARG A 119 -16.06 -0.04 11.07
N ASN A 120 -15.43 0.22 12.20
CA ASN A 120 -14.21 1.00 12.29
C ASN A 120 -13.07 0.32 11.51
N TYR A 121 -12.39 1.10 10.67
CA TYR A 121 -11.33 0.69 9.76
C TYR A 121 -10.29 -0.24 10.40
N PHE A 122 -9.77 0.13 11.57
CA PHE A 122 -8.72 -0.63 12.29
C PHE A 122 -9.24 -1.90 12.99
N THR A 123 -10.54 -2.15 12.92
CA THR A 123 -11.18 -3.33 13.54
C THR A 123 -11.90 -4.22 12.51
N ASP A 124 -12.00 -3.77 11.26
CA ASP A 124 -12.64 -4.55 10.20
C ASP A 124 -11.78 -5.79 9.85
N PRO A 125 -12.34 -7.02 9.91
CA PRO A 125 -11.61 -8.24 9.58
C PRO A 125 -10.99 -8.29 8.17
N ALA A 126 -11.64 -7.67 7.18
CA ALA A 126 -11.18 -7.58 5.81
C ALA A 126 -9.93 -6.70 5.71
N GLU A 127 -10.00 -5.55 6.37
CA GLU A 127 -8.90 -4.58 6.46
C GLU A 127 -7.74 -5.19 7.25
N ILE A 128 -7.98 -5.79 8.42
CA ILE A 128 -6.93 -6.46 9.23
C ILE A 128 -6.17 -7.49 8.39
N ASP A 129 -6.86 -8.27 7.55
CA ASP A 129 -6.21 -9.28 6.70
C ASP A 129 -5.34 -8.64 5.60
N ALA A 130 -5.82 -7.56 4.97
CA ALA A 130 -5.06 -6.85 3.94
C ALA A 130 -3.86 -6.08 4.54
N HIS A 131 -4.06 -5.37 5.65
CA HIS A 131 -2.99 -4.69 6.39
C HIS A 131 -1.95 -5.67 6.96
N ALA A 132 -2.36 -6.85 7.38
CA ALA A 132 -1.41 -7.87 7.83
C ALA A 132 -0.42 -8.27 6.72
N HIS A 133 -0.91 -8.36 5.49
CA HIS A 133 -0.07 -8.58 4.31
C HIS A 133 0.83 -7.38 4.03
N ASP A 134 0.31 -6.16 4.15
CA ASP A 134 1.10 -4.94 3.96
C ASP A 134 2.25 -4.82 4.95
N ILE A 135 2.03 -5.15 6.22
CA ILE A 135 3.08 -5.18 7.25
C ILE A 135 4.16 -6.22 6.88
N ALA A 136 3.75 -7.39 6.40
CA ALA A 136 4.70 -8.41 5.97
C ALA A 136 5.56 -7.91 4.79
N LEU A 137 4.95 -7.23 3.81
CA LEU A 137 5.66 -6.62 2.70
C LEU A 137 6.62 -5.51 3.16
N GLU A 138 6.22 -4.67 4.12
CA GLU A 138 7.05 -3.58 4.65
C GLU A 138 8.31 -4.10 5.32
N PHE A 139 8.21 -5.10 6.20
CA PHE A 139 9.40 -5.72 6.81
C PHE A 139 10.37 -6.24 5.76
N LEU A 140 9.86 -6.96 4.76
CA LEU A 140 10.71 -7.55 3.72
C LEU A 140 11.34 -6.49 2.81
N PHE A 141 10.60 -5.43 2.49
CA PHE A 141 11.11 -4.31 1.71
C PHE A 141 12.20 -3.55 2.48
N ASN A 142 12.06 -3.42 3.79
CA ASN A 142 13.03 -2.78 4.68
C ASN A 142 14.21 -3.70 5.05
N GLY A 143 14.41 -4.81 4.32
CA GLY A 143 15.60 -5.66 4.41
C GLY A 143 15.55 -6.73 5.51
N PHE A 144 14.45 -6.87 6.24
CA PHE A 144 14.32 -7.91 7.25
C PHE A 144 14.15 -9.29 6.60
N THR A 145 14.84 -10.29 7.15
CA THR A 145 14.51 -11.69 6.89
C THR A 145 13.16 -12.05 7.51
N VAL A 146 12.56 -13.16 7.08
CA VAL A 146 11.32 -13.69 7.65
C VAL A 146 11.49 -13.94 9.16
N GLU A 147 12.62 -14.50 9.57
CA GLU A 147 12.90 -14.78 10.98
C GLU A 147 13.02 -13.51 11.80
N GLU A 148 13.76 -12.50 11.33
CA GLU A 148 13.88 -11.21 12.00
C GLU A 148 12.54 -10.49 12.12
N ALA A 149 11.73 -10.49 11.05
CA ALA A 149 10.39 -9.91 11.05
C ALA A 149 9.48 -10.60 12.09
N ILE A 150 9.48 -11.95 12.15
CA ILE A 150 8.71 -12.70 13.16
C ILE A 150 9.22 -12.41 14.58
N ASN A 151 10.54 -12.29 14.77
CA ASN A 151 11.11 -11.95 16.06
C ASN A 151 10.71 -10.52 16.50
N ASN A 152 10.69 -9.55 15.59
CA ASN A 152 10.19 -8.19 15.87
C ASN A 152 8.71 -8.21 16.24
N LEU A 153 7.89 -9.04 15.59
CA LEU A 153 6.46 -9.17 15.89
C LEU A 153 6.17 -9.76 17.29
N LYS A 154 7.11 -10.49 17.91
CA LYS A 154 6.98 -10.93 19.31
C LYS A 154 6.96 -9.74 20.28
N ASN A 155 7.66 -8.67 19.92
CA ASN A 155 7.74 -7.40 20.66
C ASN A 155 7.13 -6.26 19.84
N TYR A 156 6.02 -6.51 19.14
CA TYR A 156 5.45 -5.61 18.12
C TYR A 156 5.24 -4.15 18.58
N LYS A 157 5.12 -3.87 19.88
CA LYS A 157 4.99 -2.51 20.43
C LYS A 157 6.25 -1.65 20.25
N SER A 158 7.43 -2.24 20.04
CA SER A 158 8.66 -1.51 19.76
C SER A 158 8.85 -1.18 18.29
N VAL A 159 7.99 -1.70 17.40
CA VAL A 159 8.10 -1.46 15.96
C VAL A 159 7.89 0.03 15.68
N CYS A 160 8.85 0.62 14.97
CA CYS A 160 8.82 2.04 14.64
C CYS A 160 8.37 2.30 13.20
N LEU A 161 8.12 3.59 12.90
CA LEU A 161 7.59 4.05 11.62
C LEU A 161 8.42 3.58 10.42
N THR A 162 9.75 3.54 10.55
CA THR A 162 10.67 3.16 9.48
C THR A 162 10.67 1.66 9.20
N GLU A 163 10.23 0.83 10.15
CA GLU A 163 10.15 -0.62 9.98
C GLU A 163 8.82 -1.05 9.36
N SER A 164 7.70 -0.48 9.85
CA SER A 164 6.38 -0.66 9.25
C SER A 164 5.46 0.51 9.62
N ILE A 165 5.17 1.36 8.63
CA ILE A 165 4.20 2.46 8.79
C ILE A 165 2.81 1.93 9.09
N THR A 166 2.46 0.76 8.53
CA THR A 166 1.14 0.17 8.69
C THR A 166 0.95 -0.30 10.13
N LEU A 167 1.89 -1.06 10.69
CA LEU A 167 1.83 -1.49 12.08
C LEU A 167 1.93 -0.30 13.04
N PHE A 168 2.81 0.67 12.76
CA PHE A 168 2.92 1.88 13.56
C PHE A 168 1.60 2.65 13.62
N SER A 169 0.87 2.77 12.50
CA SER A 169 -0.45 3.42 12.46
C SER A 169 -1.48 2.70 13.33
N TYR A 170 -1.47 1.37 13.34
CA TYR A 170 -2.30 0.56 14.24
C TYR A 170 -1.91 0.78 15.71
N LEU A 171 -0.62 0.80 16.04
CA LEU A 171 -0.14 1.07 17.41
C LEU A 171 -0.60 2.44 17.90
N VAL A 172 -0.43 3.48 17.09
CA VAL A 172 -0.88 4.85 17.41
C VAL A 172 -2.40 4.88 17.59
N TYR A 173 -3.16 4.25 16.69
CA TYR A 173 -4.61 4.19 16.76
C TYR A 173 -5.11 3.58 18.09
N PHE A 174 -4.48 2.50 18.53
CA PHE A 174 -4.79 1.82 19.80
C PHE A 174 -3.99 2.37 20.99
N GLN A 175 -3.29 3.49 20.84
CA GLN A 175 -2.51 4.13 21.91
C GLN A 175 -1.49 3.18 22.58
N TYR A 176 -0.92 2.26 21.81
CA TYR A 176 -0.01 1.21 22.28
C TYR A 176 -0.61 0.24 23.32
N GLU A 177 -1.92 0.28 23.52
CA GLU A 177 -2.66 -0.64 24.39
C GLU A 177 -2.92 -1.97 23.69
N ASP A 178 -3.06 -3.04 24.49
CA ASP A 178 -3.41 -4.35 23.94
C ASP A 178 -4.86 -4.35 23.44
N HIS A 179 -5.08 -4.87 22.23
CA HIS A 179 -6.40 -4.90 21.60
C HIS A 179 -6.60 -6.19 20.77
N PRO A 180 -7.81 -6.79 20.76
CA PRO A 180 -8.07 -8.00 19.97
C PRO A 180 -7.74 -7.86 18.47
N ALA A 181 -7.98 -6.68 17.90
CA ALA A 181 -7.64 -6.39 16.50
C ALA A 181 -6.12 -6.42 16.25
N LEU A 182 -5.31 -5.86 17.18
CA LEU A 182 -3.85 -5.92 17.10
C LEU A 182 -3.36 -7.36 17.17
N ARG A 183 -3.83 -8.15 18.15
CA ARG A 183 -3.42 -9.57 18.24
C ARG A 183 -3.75 -10.36 16.98
N LYS A 184 -4.92 -10.07 16.38
CA LYS A 184 -5.32 -10.68 15.11
C LYS A 184 -4.44 -10.23 13.94
N LEU A 185 -4.13 -8.94 13.86
CA LEU A 185 -3.23 -8.36 12.87
C LEU A 185 -1.87 -9.05 12.92
N ILE A 186 -1.21 -9.07 14.09
CA ILE A 186 0.10 -9.71 14.30
C ILE A 186 0.07 -11.19 13.89
N LYS A 187 -0.94 -11.95 14.33
CA LYS A 187 -1.09 -13.35 13.95
C LYS A 187 -1.23 -13.55 12.44
N ARG A 188 -1.98 -12.68 11.76
CA ARG A 188 -2.13 -12.72 10.29
C ARG A 188 -0.84 -12.31 9.58
N THR A 189 -0.09 -11.35 10.11
CA THR A 189 1.21 -10.95 9.54
C THR A 189 2.20 -12.11 9.59
N VAL A 190 2.31 -12.81 10.72
CA VAL A 190 3.15 -14.02 10.84
C VAL A 190 2.74 -15.06 9.80
N TYR A 191 1.44 -15.31 9.64
CA TYR A 191 0.95 -16.23 8.61
C TYR A 191 1.41 -15.85 7.19
N TYR A 192 1.38 -14.56 6.83
CA TYR A 192 1.84 -14.10 5.52
C TYR A 192 3.35 -14.21 5.34
N LEU A 193 4.13 -13.98 6.41
CA LEU A 193 5.58 -14.14 6.39
C LEU A 193 5.99 -15.61 6.18
N GLU A 194 5.26 -16.55 6.79
CA GLU A 194 5.54 -18.00 6.70
C GLU A 194 5.05 -18.65 5.40
N ASN A 195 4.02 -18.11 4.73
CA ASN A 195 3.31 -18.77 3.62
C ASN A 195 3.41 -18.02 2.29
N LYS A 196 4.60 -17.50 1.98
CA LYS A 196 4.88 -16.75 0.74
C LYS A 196 4.56 -17.52 -0.54
#